data_AF-A0A8T5NU14-F1
#
_entry.id   AF-A0A8T5NU14-F1
#
_cell.length_a   1.000
_cell.length_b   1.000
_cell.length_c   1.000
_cell.angle_alpha   90.00
_cell.angle_beta   90.00
_cell.angle_gamma   90.00
#
_symmetry.space_group_name_H-M   'P 1'
#
loop_
_entity.id
_entity.type
_entity.pdbx_description
1 polymer ?
#
loop_
_entity_poly.entity_id
_entity_poly.type
_entity_poly.pdbx_seq_one_letter_code
_entity_poly.pdbx_strand_id
1 'polypeptide(L)'
;MIRNSFIFLDKVGQKKEQQIWKQGIETWQDFLNSKIKGISPLIKKKHDQMIRLAKLNLCYENPGFFKDFMEHGEMWRIYPEFKDKAVYLDIETSGWNITCIGLYNGQEVKHFIRGINLNKKDFLDELYKYKVIITFNGSSFDIPMLNKYFNHDIKLAHIDLRHVCSKIGLNGGLKKIEKKLMPR
;
A
#
# COMPACT_ATOMS: atom_id res chain seq x y z
N MET A 1 -6.57 -3.95 -10.20
CA MET A 1 -7.14 -3.47 -8.92
C MET A 1 -7.31 -4.64 -7.97
N ILE A 2 -7.36 -4.43 -6.65
CA ILE A 2 -7.33 -5.52 -5.65
C ILE A 2 -8.44 -6.58 -5.86
N ARG A 3 -9.65 -6.17 -6.28
CA ARG A 3 -10.77 -7.08 -6.62
C ARG A 3 -10.55 -7.97 -7.84
N ASN A 4 -9.56 -7.63 -8.67
CA ASN A 4 -9.11 -8.40 -9.82
C ASN A 4 -7.78 -9.12 -9.56
N SER A 5 -7.25 -8.99 -8.35
CA SER A 5 -5.95 -9.53 -7.96
C SER A 5 -6.15 -10.85 -7.25
N PHE A 6 -5.24 -11.78 -7.50
CA PHE A 6 -5.15 -13.08 -6.82
C PHE A 6 -3.81 -13.24 -6.10
N ILE A 7 -2.94 -12.24 -6.17
CA ILE A 7 -1.58 -12.30 -5.62
C ILE A 7 -1.50 -12.46 -4.09
N PHE A 8 -2.58 -12.17 -3.37
CA PHE A 8 -2.67 -12.41 -1.91
C PHE A 8 -3.03 -13.86 -1.56
N LEU A 9 -3.29 -14.71 -2.56
CA LEU A 9 -3.57 -16.11 -2.35
C LEU A 9 -2.26 -16.91 -2.21
N ASP A 10 -2.28 -17.91 -1.33
CA ASP A 10 -1.13 -18.79 -1.09
C ASP A 10 -0.58 -19.36 -2.42
N LYS A 11 0.74 -19.20 -2.64
CA LYS A 11 1.44 -19.66 -3.85
C LYS A 11 0.86 -19.13 -5.16
N VAL A 12 0.29 -17.94 -5.17
CA VAL A 12 -0.11 -17.22 -6.38
C VAL A 12 0.76 -15.99 -6.56
N GLY A 13 1.84 -16.13 -7.33
CA GLY A 13 2.63 -14.98 -7.81
C GLY A 13 2.09 -14.42 -9.13
N GLN A 14 2.68 -13.33 -9.62
CA GLN A 14 2.26 -12.63 -10.86
C GLN A 14 2.06 -13.56 -12.06
N LYS A 15 2.97 -14.52 -12.29
CA LYS A 15 2.85 -15.48 -13.41
C LYS A 15 1.59 -16.33 -13.31
N LYS A 16 1.27 -16.81 -12.11
CA LYS A 16 0.08 -17.66 -11.87
C LYS A 16 -1.20 -16.83 -11.91
N GLU A 17 -1.16 -15.61 -11.38
CA GLU A 17 -2.25 -14.64 -11.52
C GLU A 17 -2.59 -14.38 -13.00
N GLN A 18 -1.59 -14.12 -13.84
CA GLN A 18 -1.81 -13.97 -15.29
C GLN A 18 -2.39 -15.23 -15.95
N GLN A 19 -2.00 -16.43 -15.51
CA GLN A 19 -2.60 -17.67 -15.99
C GLN A 19 -4.05 -17.84 -15.56
N ILE A 20 -4.45 -17.33 -14.40
CA ILE A 20 -5.85 -17.30 -13.95
C ILE A 20 -6.63 -16.33 -14.85
N TRP A 21 -6.13 -15.12 -15.08
CA TRP A 21 -6.78 -14.14 -15.97
C TRP A 21 -6.95 -14.67 -17.40
N LYS A 22 -5.95 -15.35 -17.96
CA LYS A 22 -6.02 -15.97 -19.30
C LYS A 22 -7.12 -17.04 -19.43
N GLN A 23 -7.68 -17.51 -18.33
CA GLN A 23 -8.83 -18.43 -18.31
C GLN A 23 -10.18 -17.70 -18.28
N GLY A 24 -10.21 -16.36 -18.42
CA GLY A 24 -11.42 -15.54 -18.32
C GLY A 24 -11.86 -15.29 -16.87
N ILE A 25 -10.98 -15.54 -15.90
CA ILE A 25 -11.27 -15.37 -14.47
C ILE A 25 -10.62 -14.08 -14.03
N GLU A 26 -11.34 -12.96 -14.14
CA GLU A 26 -10.76 -11.62 -13.94
C GLU A 26 -11.13 -11.00 -12.59
N THR A 27 -12.22 -11.46 -11.98
CA THR A 27 -12.71 -10.96 -10.71
C THR A 27 -12.71 -12.03 -9.63
N TRP A 28 -12.77 -11.60 -8.38
CA TRP A 28 -13.06 -12.50 -7.26
C TRP A 28 -14.35 -13.29 -7.42
N GLN A 29 -15.37 -12.72 -8.09
CA GLN A 29 -16.63 -13.42 -8.31
C GLN A 29 -16.49 -14.54 -9.34
N ASP A 30 -15.76 -14.29 -10.43
CA ASP A 30 -15.43 -15.32 -11.42
C ASP A 30 -14.66 -16.46 -10.74
N PHE A 31 -13.67 -16.11 -9.92
CA PHE A 31 -12.87 -17.11 -9.22
C PHE A 31 -13.75 -17.98 -8.31
N LEU A 32 -14.66 -17.38 -7.54
CA LEU A 32 -15.56 -18.11 -6.64
C LEU A 32 -16.53 -19.03 -7.40
N ASN A 33 -16.94 -18.66 -8.62
CA ASN A 33 -17.95 -19.37 -9.41
C ASN A 33 -17.35 -20.43 -10.36
N SER A 34 -16.04 -20.41 -10.60
CA SER A 34 -15.41 -21.26 -11.61
C SER A 34 -14.48 -22.32 -11.03
N LYS A 35 -14.32 -23.43 -11.76
CA LYS A 35 -13.16 -24.31 -11.61
C LYS A 35 -11.96 -23.69 -12.33
N ILE A 36 -10.77 -23.85 -11.77
CA ILE A 36 -9.57 -23.18 -12.26
C ILE A 36 -8.53 -24.24 -12.65
N LYS A 37 -8.13 -24.25 -13.92
CA LYS A 37 -7.11 -25.16 -14.41
C LYS A 37 -5.80 -24.90 -13.67
N GLY A 38 -5.17 -25.96 -13.18
CA GLY A 38 -3.93 -25.89 -12.40
C GLY A 38 -4.11 -25.59 -10.91
N ILE A 39 -5.35 -25.53 -10.41
CA ILE A 39 -5.64 -25.43 -8.97
C ILE A 39 -6.49 -26.64 -8.56
N SER A 40 -5.98 -27.44 -7.61
CA SER A 40 -6.71 -28.60 -7.10
C SER A 40 -7.95 -28.18 -6.30
N PRO A 41 -8.99 -29.03 -6.20
CA PRO A 41 -10.22 -28.70 -5.44
C PRO A 41 -9.95 -28.30 -3.98
N LEU A 42 -8.97 -28.94 -3.33
CA LEU A 42 -8.60 -28.63 -1.96
C LEU A 42 -7.99 -27.22 -1.83
N ILE A 43 -7.07 -26.86 -2.72
CA ILE A 43 -6.46 -25.53 -2.73
C ILE A 43 -7.48 -24.46 -3.14
N LYS A 44 -8.35 -24.78 -4.11
CA LYS A 44 -9.46 -23.92 -4.52
C LYS A 44 -10.36 -23.55 -3.34
N LYS A 45 -10.76 -24.52 -2.51
CA LYS A 45 -11.57 -24.27 -1.30
C LYS A 45 -10.88 -23.30 -0.33
N LYS A 46 -9.56 -23.44 -0.11
CA LYS A 46 -8.78 -22.52 0.74
C LYS A 46 -8.74 -21.12 0.13
N HIS A 47 -8.49 -21.01 -1.17
CA HIS A 47 -8.50 -19.73 -1.87
C HIS A 47 -9.87 -19.06 -1.82
N ASP A 48 -10.97 -19.81 -1.95
CA ASP A 48 -12.33 -19.25 -1.83
C ASP A 48 -12.60 -18.68 -0.45
N GLN A 49 -12.12 -19.34 0.62
CA GLN A 49 -12.19 -18.80 1.97
C GLN A 49 -11.38 -17.51 2.10
N MET A 50 -10.15 -17.49 1.57
CA MET A 50 -9.30 -16.30 1.60
C MET A 50 -9.91 -15.12 0.81
N ILE A 51 -10.52 -15.36 -0.36
CA ILE A 51 -11.25 -14.34 -1.12
C ILE A 51 -12.45 -13.81 -0.32
N ARG A 52 -13.21 -14.68 0.36
CA ARG A 52 -14.33 -14.22 1.21
C ARG A 52 -13.84 -13.37 2.38
N LEU A 53 -12.71 -13.72 3.01
CA LEU A 53 -12.07 -12.91 4.04
C LEU A 53 -11.59 -11.56 3.50
N ALA A 54 -11.00 -11.54 2.30
CA ALA A 54 -10.59 -10.31 1.63
C ALA A 54 -11.80 -9.41 1.32
N LYS A 55 -12.92 -9.98 0.86
CA LYS A 55 -14.19 -9.26 0.66
C LYS A 55 -14.68 -8.62 1.96
N LEU A 56 -14.70 -9.36 3.06
CA LEU A 56 -15.11 -8.83 4.37
C LEU A 56 -14.19 -7.68 4.81
N ASN A 57 -12.87 -7.83 4.67
CA ASN A 57 -11.93 -6.78 5.04
C ASN A 57 -12.04 -5.53 4.16
N LEU A 58 -12.41 -5.65 2.89
CA LEU A 58 -12.76 -4.47 2.08
C LEU A 58 -14.05 -3.80 2.59
N CYS A 59 -15.09 -4.57 2.94
CA CYS A 59 -16.33 -4.01 3.49
C CYS A 59 -16.10 -3.28 4.82
N TYR A 60 -15.21 -3.79 5.68
CA TYR A 60 -14.81 -3.14 6.93
C TYR A 60 -13.70 -2.09 6.73
N GLU A 61 -13.34 -1.78 5.48
CA GLU A 61 -12.29 -0.83 5.13
C GLU A 61 -11.00 -1.08 5.93
N ASN A 62 -10.54 -2.33 5.98
CA ASN A 62 -9.33 -2.76 6.69
C ASN A 62 -8.21 -3.10 5.68
N PRO A 63 -7.43 -2.12 5.21
CA PRO A 63 -6.32 -2.38 4.30
C PRO A 63 -5.16 -3.11 4.98
N GLY A 64 -5.10 -3.12 6.32
CA GLY A 64 -4.05 -3.80 7.09
C GLY A 64 -4.03 -5.30 6.82
N PHE A 65 -5.20 -5.92 6.59
CA PHE A 65 -5.31 -7.33 6.21
C PHE A 65 -4.40 -7.69 5.02
N PHE A 66 -4.33 -6.83 4.02
CA PHE A 66 -3.60 -7.08 2.78
C PHE A 66 -2.08 -7.04 2.95
N LYS A 67 -1.59 -6.30 3.94
CA LYS A 67 -0.16 -6.17 4.25
C LYS A 67 0.48 -7.52 4.60
N ASP A 68 -0.28 -8.40 5.24
CA ASP A 68 0.23 -9.70 5.70
C ASP A 68 0.30 -10.76 4.59
N PHE A 69 -0.36 -10.51 3.45
CA PHE A 69 -0.48 -11.49 2.35
C PHE A 69 0.11 -11.01 1.03
N MET A 70 0.51 -9.74 0.91
CA MET A 70 1.09 -9.19 -0.31
C MET A 70 2.50 -8.67 -0.08
N GLU A 71 3.36 -8.89 -1.07
CA GLU A 71 4.66 -8.24 -1.12
C GLU A 71 4.51 -6.71 -1.18
N HIS A 72 5.46 -5.97 -0.60
CA HIS A 72 5.43 -4.50 -0.56
C HIS A 72 5.17 -3.85 -1.93
N GLY A 73 5.75 -4.39 -3.00
CA GLY A 73 5.55 -3.88 -4.35
C GLY A 73 4.19 -4.20 -4.97
N GLU A 74 3.28 -4.91 -4.29
CA GLU A 74 1.92 -5.23 -4.76
C GLU A 74 0.84 -4.45 -3.99
N MET A 75 1.21 -3.78 -2.89
CA MET A 75 0.28 -3.00 -2.07
C MET A 75 -0.42 -1.89 -2.87
N TRP A 76 0.17 -1.39 -3.96
CA TRP A 76 -0.48 -0.40 -4.85
C TRP A 76 -1.85 -0.85 -5.36
N ARG A 77 -2.12 -2.17 -5.43
CA ARG A 77 -3.38 -2.70 -5.93
C ARG A 77 -4.59 -2.31 -5.08
N ILE A 78 -4.39 -2.00 -3.80
CA ILE A 78 -5.46 -1.55 -2.90
C ILE A 78 -5.82 -0.08 -3.15
N TYR A 79 -4.94 0.71 -3.79
CA TYR A 79 -5.07 2.15 -3.89
C TYR A 79 -6.45 2.60 -4.39
N PRO A 80 -7.07 2.01 -5.42
CA PRO A 80 -8.37 2.49 -5.89
C PRO A 80 -9.52 2.31 -4.91
N GLU A 81 -9.46 1.33 -4.00
CA GLU A 81 -10.48 1.16 -2.94
C GLU A 81 -10.25 2.10 -1.75
N PHE A 82 -9.02 2.61 -1.57
CA PHE A 82 -8.63 3.39 -0.40
C PHE A 82 -8.11 4.78 -0.75
N LYS A 83 -8.33 5.26 -1.98
CA LYS A 83 -7.80 6.54 -2.47
C LYS A 83 -8.20 7.69 -1.56
N ASP A 84 -9.47 7.76 -1.17
CA ASP A 84 -10.01 8.82 -0.32
C ASP A 84 -9.66 8.65 1.18
N LYS A 85 -8.94 7.57 1.50
CA LYS A 85 -8.43 7.25 2.84
C LYS A 85 -6.90 7.19 2.86
N ALA A 86 -6.24 7.63 1.79
CA ALA A 86 -4.80 7.62 1.66
C ALA A 86 -4.19 8.98 2.02
N VAL A 87 -2.97 8.97 2.55
CA VAL A 87 -2.17 10.16 2.79
C VAL A 87 -0.78 9.98 2.25
N TYR A 88 -0.32 10.94 1.46
CA TYR A 88 1.06 11.06 1.01
C TYR A 88 1.87 11.65 2.15
N LEU A 89 2.92 10.96 2.59
CA LEU A 89 3.77 11.33 3.71
C LEU A 89 5.20 11.50 3.23
N ASP A 90 5.86 12.55 3.73
CA ASP A 90 7.29 12.79 3.56
C ASP A 90 7.84 13.45 4.83
N ILE A 91 9.13 13.23 5.12
CA ILE A 91 9.79 13.82 6.29
C ILE A 91 11.09 14.52 5.90
N GLU A 92 11.38 15.60 6.60
CA GLU A 92 12.68 16.26 6.57
C GLU A 92 13.41 16.01 7.89
N THR A 93 14.73 15.82 7.81
CA THR A 93 15.54 15.46 8.98
C THR A 93 16.84 16.23 9.04
N SER A 94 17.35 16.43 10.25
CA SER A 94 18.71 16.90 10.54
C SER A 94 19.41 15.84 11.38
N GLY A 95 20.10 14.90 10.72
CA GLY A 95 20.60 13.68 11.37
C GLY A 95 19.43 12.80 11.83
N TRP A 96 19.39 12.43 13.12
CA TRP A 96 18.32 11.59 13.70
C TRP A 96 17.09 12.38 14.17
N ASN A 97 17.04 13.68 13.86
CA ASN A 97 16.02 14.58 14.32
C ASN A 97 15.07 14.93 13.17
N ILE A 98 13.79 14.59 13.32
CA ILE A 98 12.75 15.05 12.38
C ILE A 98 12.55 16.56 12.55
N THR A 99 12.72 17.34 11.48
CA THR A 99 12.56 18.80 11.45
C THR A 99 11.20 19.21 10.88
N CYS A 100 10.68 18.44 9.93
CA CYS A 100 9.36 18.65 9.34
C CYS A 100 8.71 17.30 8.97
N ILE A 101 7.40 17.22 9.10
CA ILE A 101 6.59 16.15 8.50
C ILE A 101 5.55 16.81 7.60
N GLY A 102 5.46 16.37 6.35
CA GLY A 102 4.42 16.76 5.41
C GLY A 102 3.40 15.64 5.24
N LEU A 103 2.12 15.98 5.31
CA LEU A 103 0.99 15.11 4.96
C LEU A 103 0.17 15.78 3.86
N TYR A 104 -0.13 15.06 2.79
CA TYR A 104 -1.04 15.51 1.74
C TYR A 104 -2.10 14.45 1.47
N ASN A 105 -3.37 14.80 1.55
CA ASN A 105 -4.48 13.84 1.36
C ASN A 105 -5.13 13.91 -0.04
N GLY A 106 -4.56 14.67 -0.96
CA GLY A 106 -5.15 14.93 -2.28
C GLY A 106 -5.96 16.22 -2.37
N GLN A 107 -6.20 16.90 -1.24
CA GLN A 107 -6.94 18.16 -1.17
C GLN A 107 -6.16 19.24 -0.40
N GLU A 108 -5.66 18.89 0.79
CA GLU A 108 -4.94 19.80 1.67
C GLU A 108 -3.59 19.24 2.07
N VAL A 109 -2.65 20.14 2.34
CA VAL A 109 -1.35 19.82 2.92
C VAL A 109 -1.34 20.24 4.39
N LYS A 110 -0.84 19.36 5.25
CA LYS A 110 -0.55 19.64 6.65
C LYS A 110 0.93 19.48 6.92
N HIS A 111 1.45 20.38 7.73
CA HIS A 111 2.85 20.41 8.12
C HIS A 111 2.98 20.36 9.63
N PHE A 112 3.92 19.54 10.10
CA PHE A 112 4.34 19.48 11.50
C PHE A 112 5.80 19.88 11.59
N ILE A 113 6.06 21.08 12.09
CA ILE A 113 7.39 21.69 12.10
C ILE A 113 7.95 21.71 13.52
N ARG A 114 9.19 21.26 13.66
CA ARG A 114 9.91 21.26 14.94
C ARG A 114 9.94 22.66 15.56
N GLY A 115 9.57 22.74 16.83
CA GLY A 115 9.55 24.01 17.58
C GLY A 115 8.33 24.89 17.28
N ILE A 116 7.43 24.47 16.39
CA ILE A 116 6.19 25.20 16.05
C ILE A 116 4.98 24.37 16.49
N ASN A 117 4.76 23.22 15.84
CA ASN A 117 3.58 22.37 16.07
C ASN A 117 3.87 20.86 15.95
N LEU A 118 5.14 20.46 15.79
CA LEU A 118 5.52 19.06 15.80
C LEU A 118 5.50 18.48 17.21
N ASN A 119 4.42 17.77 17.55
CA ASN A 119 4.36 16.92 18.73
C ASN A 119 3.71 15.57 18.38
N LYS A 120 4.02 14.55 19.20
CA LYS A 120 3.62 13.16 18.96
C LYS A 120 2.10 13.00 18.84
N LYS A 121 1.35 13.63 19.73
CA LYS A 121 -0.10 13.45 19.81
C LYS A 121 -0.77 14.01 18.56
N ASP A 122 -0.52 15.28 18.24
CA ASP A 122 -1.18 15.94 17.12
C ASP A 122 -0.82 15.28 15.78
N PHE A 123 0.43 14.85 15.62
CA PHE A 123 0.84 14.10 14.42
C PHE A 123 0.12 12.75 14.30
N LEU A 124 0.11 11.94 15.37
CA LEU A 124 -0.53 10.62 15.32
C LEU A 124 -2.05 10.75 15.18
N ASP A 125 -2.69 11.69 15.87
CA ASP A 125 -4.12 11.96 15.77
C ASP A 125 -4.53 12.36 14.34
N GLU A 126 -3.69 13.12 13.63
CA GLU A 126 -3.90 13.42 12.22
C GLU A 126 -3.62 12.21 11.32
N LEU A 127 -2.49 11.52 11.51
CA LEU A 127 -2.09 10.38 10.70
C LEU A 127 -3.14 9.25 10.72
N TYR A 128 -3.73 8.98 11.88
CA TYR A 128 -4.71 7.90 12.06
C TYR A 128 -6.12 8.21 11.55
N LYS A 129 -6.36 9.42 10.99
CA LYS A 129 -7.57 9.69 10.18
C LYS A 129 -7.53 8.95 8.85
N TYR A 130 -6.33 8.56 8.41
CA TYR A 130 -6.09 7.84 7.16
C TYR A 130 -5.89 6.35 7.43
N LYS A 131 -6.05 5.54 6.37
CA LYS A 131 -5.93 4.08 6.42
C LYS A 131 -4.72 3.56 5.66
N VAL A 132 -4.22 4.36 4.70
CA VAL A 132 -3.09 4.00 3.85
C VAL A 132 -2.09 5.15 3.81
N ILE A 133 -0.84 4.89 4.16
CA ILE A 133 0.27 5.81 3.94
C ILE A 133 0.85 5.53 2.55
N ILE A 134 1.15 6.59 1.82
CA ILE A 134 1.89 6.54 0.56
C ILE A 134 3.17 7.35 0.74
N THR A 135 4.32 6.76 0.43
CA THR A 135 5.61 7.47 0.47
C THR A 135 6.44 7.17 -0.77
N PHE A 136 7.54 7.88 -0.96
CA PHE A 136 8.59 7.49 -1.90
C PHE A 136 9.83 7.05 -1.12
N ASN A 137 10.16 5.75 -1.13
CA ASN A 137 11.26 5.16 -0.37
C ASN A 137 11.11 5.22 1.17
N GLY A 138 9.92 5.51 1.68
CA GLY A 138 9.70 5.65 3.12
C GLY A 138 9.71 4.34 3.90
N SER A 139 9.60 3.18 3.24
CA SER A 139 9.76 1.89 3.92
C SER A 139 11.18 1.71 4.47
N SER A 140 12.17 2.31 3.79
CA SER A 140 13.58 2.23 4.18
C SER A 140 14.03 3.41 5.06
N PHE A 141 13.26 4.50 5.11
CA PHE A 141 13.68 5.73 5.79
C PHE A 141 12.56 6.37 6.64
N ASP A 142 11.50 6.91 6.02
CA ASP A 142 10.49 7.72 6.72
C ASP A 142 9.81 6.98 7.86
N ILE A 143 9.28 5.77 7.59
CA ILE A 143 8.53 4.98 8.58
C ILE A 143 9.45 4.54 9.73
N PRO A 144 10.65 3.96 9.48
CA PRO A 144 11.61 3.69 10.56
C PRO A 144 11.97 4.92 11.39
N MET A 145 12.20 6.08 10.75
CA MET A 145 12.57 7.31 11.45
C MET A 145 11.42 7.81 12.32
N LEU A 146 10.19 7.82 11.80
CA LEU A 146 8.99 8.18 12.57
C LEU A 146 8.76 7.25 13.75
N ASN A 147 8.88 5.94 13.54
CA ASN A 147 8.70 4.95 14.59
C ASN A 147 9.71 5.15 15.73
N LYS A 148 10.98 5.39 15.37
CA LYS A 148 12.05 5.67 16.33
C LYS A 148 11.85 7.01 17.04
N TYR A 149 11.57 8.07 16.28
CA TYR A 149 11.43 9.44 16.78
C TYR A 149 10.28 9.55 17.79
N PHE A 150 9.14 8.92 17.49
CA PHE A 150 7.98 8.94 18.37
C PHE A 150 7.93 7.78 19.37
N ASN A 151 8.84 6.80 19.29
CA ASN A 151 8.74 5.53 20.01
C ASN A 151 7.32 4.95 19.90
N HIS A 152 6.89 4.72 18.65
CA HIS A 152 5.54 4.28 18.31
C HIS A 152 5.57 3.44 17.05
N ASP A 153 4.88 2.29 17.02
CA ASP A 153 4.82 1.45 15.84
C ASP A 153 3.64 1.85 14.93
N ILE A 154 3.92 2.49 13.80
CA ILE A 154 2.92 2.87 12.80
C ILE A 154 2.47 1.61 12.04
N LYS A 155 1.26 1.15 12.34
CA LYS A 155 0.67 -0.08 11.77
C LYS A 155 -0.21 0.12 10.53
N LEU A 156 -0.32 1.34 10.00
CA LEU A 156 -1.13 1.61 8.81
C LEU A 156 -0.62 0.82 7.59
N ALA A 157 -1.52 0.51 6.67
CA ALA A 157 -1.13 -0.05 5.38
C ALA A 157 -0.23 0.95 4.65
N HIS A 158 0.76 0.46 3.92
CA HIS A 158 1.78 1.32 3.32
C HIS A 158 2.03 0.95 1.85
N ILE A 159 1.98 1.95 0.98
CA ILE A 159 2.37 1.86 -0.42
C ILE A 159 3.65 2.68 -0.58
N ASP A 160 4.76 1.98 -0.84
CA ASP A 160 6.02 2.64 -1.16
C ASP A 160 6.20 2.72 -2.68
N LEU A 161 6.10 3.95 -3.20
CA LEU A 161 6.17 4.22 -4.64
C LEU A 161 7.51 3.83 -5.25
N ARG A 162 8.61 3.77 -4.50
CA ARG A 162 9.91 3.31 -5.04
C ARG A 162 9.78 1.88 -5.58
N HIS A 163 9.13 0.99 -4.83
CA HIS A 163 8.95 -0.42 -5.23
C HIS A 163 7.96 -0.56 -6.38
N VAL A 164 6.93 0.29 -6.41
CA VAL A 164 5.94 0.33 -7.51
C VAL A 164 6.59 0.81 -8.81
N CYS A 165 7.31 1.93 -8.76
CA CYS A 165 7.99 2.52 -9.92
C CYS A 165 9.03 1.57 -10.52
N SER A 166 9.80 0.86 -9.69
CA SER A 166 10.79 -0.13 -10.14
C SER A 166 10.16 -1.20 -11.03
N LYS A 167 8.94 -1.68 -10.70
CA LYS A 167 8.23 -2.71 -11.47
C LYS A 167 7.84 -2.29 -12.88
N ILE A 168 7.73 -0.98 -13.13
CA ILE A 168 7.42 -0.42 -14.45
C ILE A 168 8.64 0.24 -15.10
N GLY A 169 9.86 -0.06 -14.63
CA GLY A 169 11.11 0.44 -15.19
C GLY A 169 11.45 1.90 -14.83
N LEU A 170 10.70 2.51 -13.91
CA LEU A 170 10.96 3.85 -13.40
C LEU A 170 11.95 3.80 -12.24
N ASN A 171 13.24 3.73 -12.58
CA ASN A 171 14.33 3.64 -11.63
C ASN A 171 15.02 5.00 -11.36
N GLY A 172 15.45 5.20 -10.11
CA GLY A 172 16.19 6.37 -9.64
C GLY A 172 15.47 7.11 -8.50
N GLY A 173 16.00 8.27 -8.12
CA GLY A 173 15.35 9.15 -7.13
C GLY A 173 14.10 9.83 -7.69
N LEU A 174 13.22 10.29 -6.79
CA LEU A 174 11.92 10.91 -7.11
C LEU A 174 12.04 11.99 -8.20
N LYS A 175 12.95 12.96 -8.04
CA LYS A 175 13.22 14.03 -9.02
C LYS A 175 13.53 13.54 -10.44
N LYS A 176 14.19 12.39 -10.57
CA LYS A 176 14.51 11.80 -11.87
C LYS A 176 13.27 11.16 -12.50
N ILE A 177 12.43 10.52 -11.69
CA ILE A 177 11.18 9.89 -12.13
C ILE A 177 10.18 10.98 -12.54
N GLU A 178 10.04 12.04 -11.76
CA GLU A 178 9.15 13.19 -12.07
C GLU A 178 9.47 13.78 -13.44
N LYS A 179 10.75 14.06 -13.73
CA LYS A 179 11.18 14.58 -15.05
C LYS A 179 10.81 13.66 -16.22
N LYS A 180 10.76 12.34 -16.01
CA LYS A 180 10.37 11.39 -17.06
C LYS A 180 8.86 11.37 -17.31
N LEU A 181 8.07 11.52 -16.25
CA LEU A 181 6.60 11.44 -16.31
C LEU A 181 5.95 12.78 -16.68
N MET A 182 6.59 13.87 -16.28
CA MET A 182 6.18 15.24 -16.56
C MET A 182 7.34 15.96 -17.25
N PRO A 183 7.63 15.61 -18.52
CA PRO A 183 8.57 16.40 -19.31
C PRO A 183 8.01 17.82 -19.37
N ARG A 184 8.78 18.77 -18.81
CA ARG A 184 8.48 20.20 -18.93
C ARG A 184 8.62 20.65 -20.37
#